data_AF-A0A7S0EUJ6-F1
#
_entry.id   AF-A0A7S0EUJ6-F1
#
_cell.length_a   1.000
_cell.length_b   1.000
_cell.length_c   1.000
_cell.angle_alpha   90.00
_cell.angle_beta   90.00
_cell.angle_gamma   90.00
#
_symmetry.space_group_name_H-M   'P 1'
#
loop_
_entity.id
_entity.type
_entity.pdbx_description
1 polymer ?
#
loop_
_entity_poly.entity_id
_entity_poly.type
_entity_poly.pdbx_seq_one_letter_code
_entity_poly.pdbx_strand_id
1 'polypeptide(L)'
;LTGPYAWYNPAMLLLTVINIIMVGFFIMRLFTAIFVKSYSIALRQSQLSERRAMIETHDFSRKKIKRLALPVIFGTASIRRQTVNDILNHPVTEAFTTLVVVAQVVALSATSFKMSSSQEHLASGLNSFCGQVFAVMTAMELYSVHLSRFTLDKWSLLEWVIVLLFFVNTGIESLGTQSIILNANLARIFRLLRIIRLIRASKRVSIPKNLRQVLKGIIKSRATIINLGALLLLLFFCIGVICISFMGNMCVQGDEIVQFRCKMLDPKLLLPYTASFRNIGVAFLTLFRLASGDSWSSLLTVYGISSALHPRQEG
;
A
#
# COMPACT_ATOMS: atom_id res chain seq x y z
N LEU A 1 2.20 -53.21 -19.62
CA LEU A 1 3.04 -52.14 -19.04
C LEU A 1 3.45 -51.18 -20.14
N THR A 2 2.76 -50.06 -20.31
CA THR A 2 3.27 -48.93 -21.11
C THR A 2 2.95 -47.65 -20.35
N GLY A 3 3.83 -47.29 -19.42
CA GLY A 3 3.77 -45.99 -18.75
C GLY A 3 4.16 -44.87 -19.73
N PRO A 4 3.86 -43.61 -19.40
CA PRO A 4 4.26 -42.47 -20.22
C PRO A 4 5.80 -42.41 -20.29
N TYR A 5 6.33 -42.26 -21.49
CA TYR A 5 7.75 -42.03 -21.73
C TYR A 5 8.00 -40.60 -22.16
N ALA A 6 9.14 -40.07 -21.73
CA ALA A 6 9.54 -38.70 -22.06
C ALA A 6 9.58 -38.52 -23.58
N TRP A 7 9.03 -37.41 -24.06
CA TRP A 7 9.05 -37.02 -25.47
C TRP A 7 8.36 -37.97 -26.45
N TYR A 8 7.41 -38.81 -25.99
CA TYR A 8 6.69 -39.70 -26.89
C TYR A 8 5.99 -38.95 -28.03
N ASN A 9 5.21 -37.92 -27.68
CA ASN A 9 4.43 -37.18 -28.65
C ASN A 9 4.67 -35.68 -28.49
N PRO A 10 5.76 -35.15 -29.10
CA PRO A 10 6.04 -33.72 -29.07
C PRO A 10 4.97 -32.90 -29.80
N ALA A 11 4.15 -33.49 -30.67
CA ALA A 11 3.06 -32.78 -31.34
C ALA A 11 1.93 -32.37 -30.38
N MET A 12 1.75 -33.08 -29.25
CA MET A 12 0.82 -32.65 -28.19
C MET A 12 1.20 -31.30 -27.56
N LEU A 13 2.49 -30.95 -27.60
CA LEU A 13 2.96 -29.63 -27.16
C LEU A 13 2.45 -28.54 -28.10
N LEU A 14 2.49 -28.76 -29.42
CA LEU A 14 1.94 -27.82 -30.40
C LEU A 14 0.44 -27.61 -30.19
N LEU A 15 -0.31 -28.68 -29.94
CA LEU A 15 -1.74 -28.59 -29.63
C LEU A 15 -1.99 -27.76 -28.36
N THR A 16 -1.18 -27.97 -27.32
CA THR A 16 -1.27 -27.19 -26.07
C THR A 16 -0.96 -25.70 -26.31
N VAL A 17 0.08 -25.39 -27.09
CA VAL A 17 0.46 -24.01 -27.44
C VAL A 17 -0.63 -23.33 -28.26
N ILE A 18 -1.16 -24.00 -29.28
CA ILE A 18 -2.26 -23.48 -30.11
C ILE A 18 -3.50 -23.25 -29.24
N ASN A 19 -3.81 -24.15 -28.32
CA ASN A 19 -4.94 -24.00 -27.42
C ASN A 19 -4.76 -22.80 -26.48
N ILE A 20 -3.57 -22.60 -25.90
CA ILE A 20 -3.27 -21.43 -25.05
C ILE A 20 -3.40 -20.14 -25.84
N ILE A 21 -2.92 -20.10 -27.08
CA ILE A 21 -3.05 -18.91 -27.95
C ILE A 21 -4.52 -18.71 -28.32
N MET A 22 -5.20 -19.69 -28.87
CA MET A 22 -6.58 -19.55 -29.32
C MET A 22 -7.52 -19.25 -28.16
N VAL A 23 -7.58 -20.11 -27.14
CA VAL A 23 -8.51 -19.94 -26.02
C VAL A 23 -8.06 -18.79 -25.12
N GLY A 24 -6.79 -18.77 -24.71
CA GLY A 24 -6.30 -17.78 -23.76
C GLY A 24 -6.30 -16.36 -24.32
N PHE A 25 -5.87 -16.16 -25.56
CA PHE A 25 -5.79 -14.82 -26.14
C PHE A 25 -7.12 -14.35 -26.72
N PHE A 26 -7.80 -15.19 -27.53
CA PHE A 26 -9.01 -14.77 -28.22
C PHE A 26 -10.16 -14.56 -27.22
N ILE A 27 -10.41 -15.52 -26.33
CA ILE A 27 -11.55 -15.45 -25.41
C ILE A 27 -11.34 -14.34 -24.39
N MET A 28 -10.14 -14.20 -23.81
CA MET A 28 -9.88 -13.13 -22.84
C MET A 28 -9.97 -11.75 -23.48
N ARG A 29 -9.50 -11.58 -24.72
CA ARG A 29 -9.63 -10.29 -25.43
C ARG A 29 -11.07 -10.00 -25.80
N LEU A 30 -11.81 -10.98 -26.29
CA LEU A 30 -13.23 -10.84 -26.62
C LEU A 30 -14.05 -10.50 -25.38
N PHE A 31 -13.86 -11.25 -24.29
CA PHE A 31 -14.55 -11.02 -23.02
C PHE A 31 -14.21 -9.63 -22.46
N THR A 32 -12.94 -9.26 -22.44
CA THR A 32 -12.50 -7.94 -21.98
C THR A 32 -13.09 -6.83 -22.84
N ALA A 33 -13.12 -6.98 -24.16
CA ALA A 33 -13.70 -5.99 -25.07
C ALA A 33 -15.20 -5.81 -24.84
N ILE A 34 -15.95 -6.92 -24.70
CA ILE A 34 -17.40 -6.90 -24.43
C ILE A 34 -17.66 -6.28 -23.06
N PHE A 35 -16.92 -6.70 -22.04
CA PHE A 35 -17.06 -6.20 -20.67
C PHE A 35 -16.75 -4.71 -20.59
N VAL A 36 -15.63 -4.26 -21.17
CA VAL A 36 -15.24 -2.85 -21.22
C VAL A 36 -16.29 -2.03 -21.96
N LYS A 37 -16.81 -2.52 -23.10
CA LYS A 37 -17.87 -1.83 -23.84
C LYS A 37 -19.13 -1.71 -23.00
N SER A 38 -19.62 -2.80 -22.42
CA SER A 38 -20.81 -2.81 -21.54
C SER A 38 -20.64 -1.87 -20.35
N TYR A 39 -19.50 -1.97 -19.65
CA TYR A 39 -19.18 -1.13 -18.51
C TYR A 39 -19.07 0.35 -18.90
N SER A 40 -18.45 0.66 -20.03
CA SER A 40 -18.32 2.04 -20.51
C SER A 40 -19.67 2.68 -20.83
N ILE A 41 -20.63 1.88 -21.35
CA ILE A 41 -22.00 2.32 -21.62
C ILE A 41 -22.71 2.60 -20.30
N ALA A 42 -22.67 1.65 -19.35
CA ALA A 42 -23.29 1.80 -18.03
C ALA A 42 -22.72 3.00 -17.25
N LEU A 43 -21.40 3.17 -17.28
CA LEU A 43 -20.71 4.29 -16.63
C LEU A 43 -21.09 5.63 -17.26
N ARG A 44 -21.24 5.68 -18.60
CA ARG A 44 -21.67 6.90 -19.28
C ARG A 44 -23.08 7.29 -18.87
N GLN A 45 -23.98 6.32 -18.69
CA GLN A 45 -25.35 6.56 -18.23
C GLN A 45 -25.39 7.07 -16.77
N SER A 46 -24.64 6.44 -15.86
CA SER A 46 -24.58 6.87 -14.46
C SER A 46 -23.96 8.25 -14.28
N GLN A 47 -22.88 8.56 -15.01
CA GLN A 47 -22.29 9.90 -14.95
C GLN A 47 -23.23 10.97 -15.50
N LEU A 48 -24.06 10.63 -16.50
CA LEU A 48 -24.99 11.58 -17.09
C LEU A 48 -26.18 11.84 -16.15
N SER A 49 -26.67 10.82 -15.43
CA SER A 49 -27.69 11.00 -14.38
C SER A 49 -27.15 11.78 -13.18
N GLU A 50 -25.95 11.45 -12.68
CA GLU A 50 -25.30 12.19 -11.59
C GLU A 50 -25.04 13.65 -11.96
N ARG A 51 -24.55 13.93 -13.18
CA ARG A 51 -24.34 15.31 -13.65
C ARG A 51 -25.64 16.09 -13.70
N ARG A 52 -26.75 15.48 -14.14
CA ARG A 52 -28.07 16.14 -14.17
C ARG A 52 -28.53 16.50 -12.76
N ALA A 53 -28.47 15.56 -11.81
CA ALA A 53 -28.82 15.81 -10.41
C ALA A 53 -27.90 16.84 -9.73
N MET A 54 -26.60 16.83 -10.07
CA MET A 54 -25.65 17.82 -9.57
C MET A 54 -25.93 19.22 -10.11
N ILE A 55 -26.30 19.38 -11.39
CA ILE A 55 -26.63 20.69 -11.97
C ILE A 55 -27.82 21.32 -11.23
N GLU A 56 -28.86 20.55 -10.96
CA GLU A 56 -30.07 21.00 -10.26
C GLU A 56 -29.78 21.44 -8.82
N THR A 57 -28.99 20.67 -8.07
CA THR A 57 -28.63 20.98 -6.68
C THR A 57 -27.58 22.10 -6.56
N HIS A 58 -26.65 22.19 -7.52
CA HIS A 58 -25.58 23.18 -7.54
C HIS A 58 -26.12 24.59 -7.80
N ASP A 59 -27.14 24.74 -8.65
CA ASP A 59 -27.78 26.05 -8.89
C ASP A 59 -28.47 26.59 -7.63
N PHE A 60 -29.07 25.73 -6.81
CA PHE A 60 -29.68 26.11 -5.53
C PHE A 60 -28.63 26.57 -4.50
N SER A 61 -27.53 25.81 -4.39
CA SER A 61 -26.44 26.13 -3.46
C SER A 61 -25.66 27.38 -3.86
N ARG A 62 -25.43 27.62 -5.17
CA ARG A 62 -24.76 28.84 -5.67
C ARG A 62 -25.54 30.11 -5.29
N LYS A 63 -26.87 30.07 -5.38
CA LYS A 63 -27.77 31.18 -4.99
C LYS A 63 -27.75 31.45 -3.48
N LYS A 64 -27.43 30.44 -2.66
CA LYS A 64 -27.31 30.55 -1.20
C LYS A 64 -25.92 31.04 -0.78
N ILE A 65 -24.85 30.51 -1.39
CA ILE A 65 -23.45 30.83 -1.08
C ILE A 65 -23.08 32.26 -1.51
N LYS A 66 -23.61 32.76 -2.64
CA LYS A 66 -23.41 34.16 -3.05
C LYS A 66 -23.91 35.19 -2.02
N ARG A 67 -24.81 34.81 -1.10
CA ARG A 67 -25.34 35.71 -0.06
C ARG A 67 -24.53 35.69 1.26
N LEU A 68 -23.61 34.74 1.43
CA LEU A 68 -22.86 34.52 2.69
C LEU A 68 -21.34 34.71 2.56
N ALA A 69 -20.84 35.12 1.40
CA ALA A 69 -19.41 35.26 1.16
C ALA A 69 -18.84 36.54 1.82
N LEU A 70 -18.62 36.47 3.13
CA LEU A 70 -17.72 37.39 3.83
C LEU A 70 -16.27 36.95 3.56
N PRO A 71 -15.38 37.85 3.11
CA PRO A 71 -13.97 37.53 2.97
C PRO A 71 -13.38 37.29 4.37
N VAL A 72 -12.80 36.09 4.57
CA VAL A 72 -12.05 35.79 5.78
C VAL A 72 -10.72 36.53 5.70
N ILE A 73 -10.71 37.79 6.14
CA ILE A 73 -9.52 38.62 6.26
C ILE A 73 -8.81 38.16 7.54
N PHE A 74 -7.92 37.18 7.41
CA PHE A 74 -6.94 36.91 8.46
C PHE A 74 -5.92 38.05 8.48
N GLY A 75 -5.78 38.66 9.65
CA GLY A 75 -5.09 39.93 9.90
C GLY A 75 -3.62 39.99 9.48
N THR A 76 -3.16 41.24 9.42
CA THR A 76 -1.86 41.72 8.97
C THR A 76 -0.70 40.91 9.53
N ALA A 77 0.00 40.19 8.64
CA ALA A 77 1.25 39.55 9.00
C ALA A 77 2.29 40.62 9.36
N SER A 78 2.96 40.45 10.50
CA SER A 78 4.11 41.28 10.89
C SER A 78 5.18 41.22 9.80
N ILE A 79 5.85 42.35 9.51
CA ILE A 79 6.93 42.48 8.51
C ILE A 79 8.00 41.39 8.72
N ARG A 80 8.35 41.08 9.98
CA ARG A 80 9.33 40.03 10.31
C ARG A 80 8.88 38.61 9.92
N ARG A 81 7.58 38.32 9.93
CA ARG A 81 7.05 37.02 9.51
C ARG A 81 6.97 36.91 7.99
N GLN A 82 6.64 38.02 7.32
CA GLN A 82 6.66 38.09 5.86
C GLN A 82 8.07 37.90 5.31
N THR A 83 9.08 38.57 5.87
CA THR A 83 10.47 38.39 5.43
C THR A 83 10.96 36.94 5.61
N VAL A 84 10.63 36.29 6.73
CA VAL A 84 10.96 34.86 6.92
C VAL A 84 10.22 33.98 5.92
N ASN A 85 8.95 34.25 5.64
CA ASN A 85 8.19 33.54 4.62
C ASN A 85 8.80 33.74 3.21
N ASP A 86 9.27 34.94 2.89
CA ASP A 86 9.88 35.25 1.59
C ASP A 86 11.23 34.55 1.44
N ILE A 87 12.02 34.47 2.52
CA ILE A 87 13.28 33.71 2.56
C ILE A 87 13.02 32.20 2.38
N LEU A 88 11.99 31.65 3.03
CA LEU A 88 11.64 30.23 2.95
C LEU A 88 11.14 29.82 1.56
N ASN A 89 10.39 30.70 0.91
CA ASN A 89 9.86 30.47 -0.45
C ASN A 89 10.84 30.88 -1.55
N HIS A 90 12.03 31.36 -1.21
CA HIS A 90 13.04 31.70 -2.20
C HIS A 90 13.53 30.44 -2.94
N PRO A 91 13.73 30.47 -4.27
CA PRO A 91 14.09 29.30 -5.07
C PRO A 91 15.40 28.63 -4.63
N VAL A 92 16.35 29.41 -4.11
CA VAL A 92 17.62 28.88 -3.57
C VAL A 92 17.38 28.06 -2.31
N THR A 93 16.52 28.53 -1.40
CA THR A 93 16.15 27.82 -0.17
C THR A 93 15.38 26.54 -0.50
N GLU A 94 14.52 26.58 -1.52
CA GLU A 94 13.82 25.42 -2.04
C GLU A 94 14.79 24.38 -2.64
N ALA A 95 15.77 24.83 -3.43
CA ALA A 95 16.81 23.96 -3.99
C ALA A 95 17.68 23.34 -2.88
N PHE A 96 18.08 24.12 -1.88
CA PHE A 96 18.88 23.66 -0.74
C PHE A 96 18.16 22.60 0.07
N THR A 97 16.89 22.85 0.46
CA THR A 97 16.09 21.87 1.19
C THR A 97 15.88 20.58 0.40
N THR A 98 15.70 20.69 -0.92
CA THR A 98 15.61 19.52 -1.81
C THR A 98 16.93 18.74 -1.85
N LEU A 99 18.07 19.41 -1.93
CA LEU A 99 19.39 18.79 -1.93
C LEU A 99 19.67 18.03 -0.63
N VAL A 100 19.34 18.62 0.52
CA VAL A 100 19.48 17.95 1.83
C VAL A 100 18.63 16.68 1.90
N VAL A 101 17.39 16.73 1.40
CA VAL A 101 16.53 15.54 1.35
C VAL A 101 17.11 14.48 0.41
N VAL A 102 17.59 14.86 -0.78
CA VAL A 102 18.21 13.92 -1.73
C VAL A 102 19.48 13.29 -1.14
N ALA A 103 20.36 14.08 -0.51
CA ALA A 103 21.54 13.57 0.18
C ALA A 103 21.18 12.56 1.27
N GLN A 104 20.07 12.80 1.99
CA GLN A 104 19.54 11.84 2.95
C GLN A 104 19.01 10.55 2.31
N VAL A 105 18.38 10.61 1.13
CA VAL A 105 17.98 9.39 0.37
C VAL A 105 19.22 8.57 0.05
N VAL A 106 20.25 9.22 -0.50
CA VAL A 106 21.47 8.58 -0.95
C VAL A 106 22.17 7.91 0.24
N ALA A 107 22.29 8.61 1.36
CA ALA A 107 22.81 8.05 2.60
C ALA A 107 22.02 6.83 3.09
N LEU A 108 20.68 6.86 2.98
CA LEU A 108 19.83 5.72 3.35
C LEU A 108 19.99 4.54 2.38
N SER A 109 20.11 4.80 1.08
CA SER A 109 20.32 3.78 0.05
C SER A 109 21.69 3.09 0.15
N ALA A 110 22.67 3.76 0.74
CA ALA A 110 24.00 3.22 0.98
C ALA A 110 24.06 2.27 2.21
N THR A 111 22.96 2.12 2.96
CA THR A 111 22.91 1.20 4.09
C THR A 111 22.79 -0.26 3.61
N SER A 112 23.63 -1.14 4.13
CA SER A 112 23.68 -2.56 3.76
C SER A 112 23.40 -3.48 4.96
N PHE A 113 22.91 -4.69 4.70
CA PHE A 113 22.74 -5.71 5.72
C PHE A 113 24.13 -6.21 6.18
N LYS A 114 24.49 -5.89 7.44
CA LYS A 114 25.82 -6.00 8.06
C LYS A 114 26.82 -4.91 7.63
N MET A 115 26.63 -3.70 8.15
CA MET A 115 27.55 -2.58 7.95
C MET A 115 28.80 -2.69 8.82
N SER A 116 29.93 -2.19 8.32
CA SER A 116 31.12 -1.97 9.15
C SER A 116 30.89 -0.83 10.15
N SER A 117 31.58 -0.85 11.29
CA SER A 117 31.43 0.17 12.35
C SER A 117 31.64 1.60 11.83
N SER A 118 32.63 1.82 10.97
CA SER A 118 32.90 3.12 10.36
C SER A 118 31.76 3.61 9.46
N GLN A 119 31.13 2.71 8.70
CA GLN A 119 29.97 3.06 7.88
C GLN A 119 28.77 3.42 8.77
N GLU A 120 28.57 2.72 9.89
CA GLU A 120 27.45 2.98 10.81
C GLU A 120 27.57 4.36 11.46
N HIS A 121 28.77 4.74 11.91
CA HIS A 121 29.03 6.07 12.44
C HIS A 121 28.81 7.18 11.40
N LEU A 122 29.29 6.99 10.17
CA LEU A 122 29.09 7.95 9.09
C LEU A 122 27.61 8.11 8.72
N ALA A 123 26.89 7.01 8.56
CA ALA A 123 25.47 7.03 8.23
C ALA A 123 24.62 7.67 9.33
N SER A 124 24.93 7.37 10.60
CA SER A 124 24.26 7.98 11.76
C SER A 124 24.54 9.48 11.85
N GLY A 125 25.80 9.89 11.66
CA GLY A 125 26.21 11.30 11.66
C GLY A 125 25.53 12.11 10.56
N LEU A 126 25.55 11.62 9.32
CA LEU A 126 24.87 12.27 8.18
C LEU A 126 23.37 12.41 8.41
N ASN A 127 22.74 11.36 8.95
CA ASN A 127 21.32 11.36 9.24
C ASN A 127 20.95 12.34 10.37
N SER A 128 21.78 12.44 11.41
CA SER A 128 21.61 13.42 12.49
C SER A 128 21.71 14.85 11.94
N PHE A 129 22.76 15.12 11.16
CA PHE A 129 22.97 16.43 10.53
C PHE A 129 21.80 16.85 9.63
N CYS A 130 21.39 16.00 8.68
CA CYS A 130 20.27 16.30 7.80
C CYS A 130 18.95 16.46 8.58
N GLY A 131 18.77 15.69 9.65
CA GLY A 131 17.60 15.79 10.52
C GLY A 131 17.52 17.11 11.29
N GLN A 132 18.65 17.61 11.80
CA GLN A 132 18.73 18.90 12.48
C GLN A 132 18.49 20.06 11.52
N VAL A 133 19.12 20.04 10.33
CA VAL A 133 18.88 21.05 9.28
C VAL A 133 17.40 21.10 8.92
N PHE A 134 16.76 19.94 8.73
CA PHE A 134 15.33 19.86 8.43
C PHE A 134 14.46 20.42 9.57
N ALA A 135 14.79 20.09 10.83
CA ALA A 135 14.06 20.59 12.00
C ALA A 135 14.09 22.13 12.08
N VAL A 136 15.25 22.74 11.81
CA VAL A 136 15.41 24.21 11.79
C VAL A 136 14.53 24.82 10.69
N MET A 137 14.54 24.26 9.49
CA MET A 137 13.73 24.76 8.37
C MET A 137 12.23 24.69 8.67
N THR A 138 11.75 23.57 9.24
CA THR A 138 10.33 23.42 9.62
C THR A 138 9.94 24.32 10.79
N ALA A 139 10.85 24.60 11.72
CA ALA A 139 10.62 25.56 12.80
C ALA A 139 10.48 27.00 12.27
N MET A 140 11.31 27.39 11.29
CA MET A 140 11.17 28.66 10.58
C MET A 140 9.84 28.74 9.82
N GLU A 141 9.41 27.65 9.17
CA GLU A 141 8.13 27.58 8.46
C GLU A 141 6.94 27.78 9.42
N LEU A 142 6.97 27.15 10.60
CA LEU A 142 5.96 27.39 11.64
C LEU A 142 5.96 28.84 12.13
N TYR A 143 7.12 29.48 12.27
CA TYR A 143 7.19 30.86 12.71
C TYR A 143 6.60 31.83 11.67
N SER A 144 6.78 31.52 10.39
CA SER A 144 6.33 32.34 9.26
C SER A 144 4.80 32.33 9.08
N VAL A 145 4.15 31.19 9.34
CA VAL A 145 2.71 30.98 9.14
C VAL A 145 1.97 31.03 10.47
N HIS A 146 0.81 31.71 10.55
CA HIS A 146 -0.04 31.63 11.74
C HIS A 146 -0.42 30.18 12.07
N LEU A 147 -0.30 29.77 13.34
CA LEU A 147 -0.62 28.40 13.81
C LEU A 147 -1.97 27.86 13.28
N SER A 148 -2.97 28.73 13.13
CA SER A 148 -4.28 28.34 12.57
C SER A 148 -4.25 27.99 11.08
N ARG A 149 -3.42 28.65 10.26
CA ARG A 149 -3.21 28.27 8.85
C ARG A 149 -2.33 27.03 8.74
N PHE A 150 -1.38 26.88 9.66
CA PHE A 150 -0.46 25.76 9.71
C PHE A 150 -1.18 24.41 9.92
N THR A 151 -2.17 24.36 10.81
CA THR A 151 -2.95 23.12 11.06
C THR A 151 -3.99 22.81 9.99
N LEU A 152 -4.38 23.80 9.18
CA LEU A 152 -5.30 23.61 8.05
C LEU A 152 -4.62 22.94 6.85
N ASP A 153 -3.32 23.20 6.62
CA ASP A 153 -2.56 22.46 5.62
C ASP A 153 -2.06 21.13 6.19
N LYS A 154 -2.68 20.02 5.72
CA LYS A 154 -2.30 18.66 6.10
C LYS A 154 -0.83 18.35 5.81
N TRP A 155 -0.23 19.02 4.82
CA TRP A 155 1.17 18.81 4.47
C TRP A 155 2.14 19.42 5.46
N SER A 156 1.85 20.62 5.94
CA SER A 156 2.63 21.27 7.00
C SER A 156 2.49 20.50 8.32
N LEU A 157 1.28 20.04 8.66
CA LEU A 157 1.05 19.20 9.84
C LEU A 157 1.92 17.92 9.82
N LEU A 158 2.00 17.24 8.67
CA LEU A 158 2.84 16.05 8.52
C LEU A 158 4.33 16.35 8.75
N GLU A 159 4.83 17.51 8.31
CA GLU A 159 6.23 17.89 8.56
C GLU A 159 6.52 18.08 10.03
N TRP A 160 5.61 18.71 10.76
CA TRP A 160 5.76 18.91 12.19
C TRP A 160 5.78 17.58 12.95
N VAL A 161 4.89 16.66 12.60
CA VAL A 161 4.89 15.30 13.16
C VAL A 161 6.24 14.61 12.87
N ILE A 162 6.75 14.75 11.66
CA ILE A 162 8.02 14.15 11.24
C ILE A 162 9.24 14.73 11.98
N VAL A 163 9.24 16.02 12.29
CA VAL A 163 10.30 16.67 13.09
C VAL A 163 10.24 16.20 14.54
N LEU A 164 9.03 16.13 15.12
CA LEU A 164 8.81 15.62 16.47
C LEU A 164 9.30 14.18 16.62
N LEU A 165 8.97 13.32 15.65
CA LEU A 165 9.46 11.94 15.60
C LEU A 165 11.00 11.85 15.53
N PHE A 166 11.65 12.79 14.86
CA PHE A 166 13.12 12.84 14.81
C PHE A 166 13.74 13.19 16.16
N PHE A 167 13.18 14.17 16.88
CA PHE A 167 13.63 14.51 18.23
C PHE A 167 13.39 13.37 19.21
N VAL A 168 12.23 12.73 19.16
CA VAL A 168 11.92 11.55 19.99
C VAL A 168 12.92 10.43 19.72
N ASN A 169 13.21 10.10 18.45
CA ASN A 169 14.17 9.06 18.10
C ASN A 169 15.59 9.39 18.58
N THR A 170 16.04 10.64 18.38
CA THR A 170 17.38 11.08 18.79
C THR A 170 17.51 11.09 20.32
N GLY A 171 16.47 11.51 21.04
CA GLY A 171 16.41 11.47 22.50
C GLY A 171 16.53 10.05 23.04
N ILE A 172 15.78 9.10 22.47
CA ILE A 172 15.85 7.68 22.84
C ILE A 172 17.27 7.11 22.60
N GLU A 173 17.89 7.42 21.46
CA GLU A 173 19.26 6.98 21.16
C GLU A 173 20.29 7.55 22.15
N SER A 174 20.12 8.80 22.59
CA SER A 174 21.06 9.49 23.50
C SER A 174 21.00 9.03 24.95
N LEU A 175 19.84 8.53 25.42
CA LEU A 175 19.65 8.13 26.81
C LEU A 175 20.31 6.78 27.14
N GLY A 176 20.88 6.09 26.14
CA GLY A 176 21.54 4.78 26.32
C GLY A 176 20.61 3.68 26.86
N THR A 177 19.33 3.99 27.03
CA THR A 177 18.31 3.10 27.56
C THR A 177 17.86 2.16 26.45
N GLN A 178 18.71 1.16 26.16
CA GLN A 178 18.23 -0.11 25.60
C GLN A 178 17.16 -0.77 26.49
N SER A 179 16.94 -0.26 27.71
CA SER A 179 15.95 -0.69 28.69
C SER A 179 14.53 -0.17 28.45
N ILE A 180 14.32 0.89 27.65
CA ILE A 180 12.97 1.09 27.10
C ILE A 180 12.91 0.19 25.89
N ILE A 181 12.22 -0.94 26.09
CA ILE A 181 11.86 -1.95 25.10
C ILE A 181 11.00 -1.30 24.00
N LEU A 182 11.55 -0.36 23.24
CA LEU A 182 11.05 -0.05 21.92
C LEU A 182 11.53 -1.19 21.05
N ASN A 183 10.67 -2.19 20.92
CA ASN A 183 10.78 -3.29 19.97
C ASN A 183 11.55 -2.85 18.71
N ALA A 184 12.45 -3.69 18.20
CA ALA A 184 13.14 -3.47 16.93
C ALA A 184 12.18 -3.07 15.77
N ASN A 185 10.90 -3.46 15.90
CA ASN A 185 9.79 -3.07 15.04
C ASN A 185 9.45 -1.57 15.09
N LEU A 186 9.45 -0.92 16.27
CA LEU A 186 9.21 0.51 16.41
C LEU A 186 10.40 1.33 15.88
N ALA A 187 11.64 0.93 16.20
CA ALA A 187 12.84 1.53 15.61
C ALA A 187 12.82 1.44 14.06
N ARG A 188 12.35 0.30 13.51
CA ARG A 188 12.13 0.12 12.07
C ARG A 188 11.07 1.07 11.53
N ILE A 189 9.95 1.27 12.24
CA ILE A 189 8.91 2.23 11.86
C ILE A 189 9.46 3.66 11.82
N PHE A 190 10.23 4.11 12.83
CA PHE A 190 10.85 5.45 12.80
C PHE A 190 11.82 5.63 11.63
N ARG A 191 12.59 4.59 11.28
CA ARG A 191 13.43 4.58 10.06
C ARG A 191 12.59 4.71 8.78
N LEU A 192 11.45 4.03 8.70
CA LEU A 192 10.52 4.12 7.55
C LEU A 192 9.80 5.49 7.50
N LEU A 193 9.51 6.11 8.64
CA LEU A 193 8.88 7.44 8.71
C LEU A 193 9.80 8.53 8.13
N ARG A 194 11.13 8.36 8.18
CA ARG A 194 12.07 9.26 7.49
C ARG A 194 11.96 9.18 5.97
N ILE A 195 11.52 8.05 5.39
CA ILE A 195 11.24 7.88 3.94
C ILE A 195 10.07 8.78 3.50
N ILE A 196 9.15 9.12 4.41
CA ILE A 196 8.03 10.01 4.10
C ILE A 196 8.51 11.43 3.75
N ARG A 197 9.65 11.88 4.29
CA ARG A 197 10.30 13.15 3.87
C ARG A 197 10.65 13.12 2.37
N LEU A 198 10.99 11.96 1.82
CA LEU A 198 11.30 11.76 0.40
C LEU A 198 10.06 11.88 -0.47
N ILE A 199 8.91 11.42 0.03
CA ILE A 199 7.61 11.61 -0.63
C ILE A 199 7.29 13.11 -0.76
N ARG A 200 7.70 13.94 0.21
CA ARG A 200 7.56 15.41 0.08
C ARG A 200 8.50 16.01 -0.96
N ALA A 201 9.77 15.60 -1.03
CA ALA A 201 10.66 16.03 -2.12
C ALA A 201 10.06 15.65 -3.48
N SER A 202 9.45 14.47 -3.59
CA SER A 202 8.73 14.04 -4.81
C SER A 202 7.47 14.87 -5.13
N LYS A 203 6.89 15.57 -4.15
CA LYS A 203 5.75 16.47 -4.32
C LYS A 203 6.18 17.84 -4.89
N ARG A 204 7.37 18.32 -4.52
CA ARG A 204 7.97 19.58 -5.02
C ARG A 204 8.69 19.38 -6.35
N VAL A 205 9.31 18.22 -6.56
CA VAL A 205 9.62 17.75 -7.92
C VAL A 205 8.31 17.75 -8.67
N SER A 206 8.24 18.50 -9.77
CA SER A 206 6.99 18.64 -10.50
C SER A 206 6.57 17.27 -11.01
N ILE A 207 5.68 16.59 -10.29
CA ILE A 207 5.09 15.33 -10.76
C ILE A 207 4.56 15.64 -12.17
N PRO A 208 5.00 14.92 -13.20
CA PRO A 208 4.62 15.24 -14.57
C PRO A 208 3.09 15.29 -14.65
N LYS A 209 2.55 16.24 -15.43
CA LYS A 209 1.11 16.49 -15.53
C LYS A 209 0.33 15.18 -15.76
N ASN A 210 0.91 14.28 -16.56
CA ASN A 210 0.39 12.94 -16.86
C ASN A 210 0.21 12.09 -15.60
N LEU A 211 1.23 11.98 -14.74
CA LEU A 211 1.15 11.18 -13.52
C LEU A 211 0.20 11.82 -12.48
N ARG A 212 0.19 13.15 -12.37
CA ARG A 212 -0.80 13.84 -11.50
C ARG A 212 -2.23 13.56 -11.96
N GLN A 213 -2.47 13.50 -13.26
CA GLN A 213 -3.80 13.23 -13.80
C GLN A 213 -4.25 11.79 -13.51
N VAL A 214 -3.36 10.82 -13.64
CA VAL A 214 -3.63 9.42 -13.26
C VAL A 214 -3.92 9.32 -11.76
N LEU A 215 -3.06 9.89 -10.90
CA LEU A 215 -3.26 9.88 -9.45
C LEU A 215 -4.58 10.56 -9.04
N LYS A 216 -4.90 11.71 -9.64
CA LYS A 216 -6.20 12.37 -9.43
C LYS A 216 -7.36 11.49 -9.88
N GLY A 217 -7.20 10.76 -10.99
CA GLY A 217 -8.17 9.77 -11.45
C GLY A 217 -8.43 8.70 -10.40
N ILE A 218 -7.37 8.09 -9.87
CA ILE A 218 -7.43 7.04 -8.84
C ILE A 218 -8.13 7.56 -7.56
N ILE A 219 -7.73 8.75 -7.09
CA ILE A 219 -8.32 9.36 -5.89
C ILE A 219 -9.79 9.71 -6.14
N LYS A 220 -10.16 10.14 -7.35
CA LYS A 220 -11.55 10.42 -7.71
C LYS A 220 -12.39 9.14 -7.72
N SER A 221 -11.83 8.02 -8.16
CA SER A 221 -12.50 6.71 -8.13
C SER A 221 -12.44 6.00 -6.77
N ARG A 222 -11.90 6.63 -5.71
CA ARG A 222 -11.69 5.96 -4.42
C ARG A 222 -12.97 5.34 -3.84
N ALA A 223 -14.09 6.04 -3.91
CA ALA A 223 -15.35 5.58 -3.32
C ALA A 223 -15.87 4.35 -4.07
N THR A 224 -15.77 4.36 -5.39
CA THR A 224 -16.15 3.24 -6.26
C THR A 224 -15.25 2.03 -6.01
N ILE A 225 -13.92 2.23 -5.93
CA ILE A 225 -12.96 1.17 -5.65
C ILE A 225 -13.22 0.55 -4.27
N ILE A 226 -13.50 1.37 -3.25
CA ILE A 226 -13.82 0.90 -1.90
C ILE A 226 -15.12 0.09 -1.90
N ASN A 227 -16.16 0.52 -2.62
CA ASN A 227 -17.43 -0.20 -2.67
C ASN A 227 -17.25 -1.58 -3.36
N LEU A 228 -16.53 -1.62 -4.47
CA LEU A 228 -16.20 -2.88 -5.15
C LEU A 228 -15.34 -3.79 -4.26
N GLY A 229 -14.34 -3.20 -3.59
CA GLY A 229 -13.49 -3.91 -2.63
C GLY A 229 -14.26 -4.46 -1.44
N ALA A 230 -15.24 -3.73 -0.92
CA ALA A 230 -16.10 -4.18 0.17
C ALA A 230 -16.98 -5.36 -0.25
N LEU A 231 -17.55 -5.32 -1.46
CA LEU A 231 -18.29 -6.45 -2.02
C LEU A 231 -17.39 -7.69 -2.18
N LEU A 232 -16.16 -7.52 -2.68
CA LEU A 232 -15.19 -8.61 -2.80
C LEU A 232 -14.79 -9.18 -1.42
N LEU A 233 -14.57 -8.31 -0.43
CA LEU A 233 -14.26 -8.73 0.94
C LEU A 233 -15.43 -9.48 1.58
N LEU A 234 -16.67 -9.05 1.34
CA LEU A 234 -17.86 -9.78 1.78
C LEU A 234 -17.95 -11.17 1.14
N LEU A 235 -17.67 -11.27 -0.15
CA LEU A 235 -17.61 -12.56 -0.85
C LEU A 235 -16.53 -13.46 -0.24
N PHE A 236 -15.33 -12.92 -0.02
CA PHE A 236 -14.24 -13.66 0.64
C PHE A 236 -14.59 -14.06 2.07
N PHE A 237 -15.35 -13.24 2.79
CA PHE A 237 -15.85 -13.60 4.12
C PHE A 237 -16.77 -14.82 4.05
N CYS A 238 -17.80 -14.77 3.18
CA CYS A 238 -18.76 -15.88 3.03
C CYS A 238 -18.06 -17.18 2.61
N ILE A 239 -17.22 -17.12 1.57
CA ILE A 239 -16.45 -18.29 1.10
C ILE A 239 -15.46 -18.75 2.16
N GLY A 240 -14.79 -17.82 2.85
CA GLY A 240 -13.81 -18.13 3.88
C GLY A 240 -14.41 -18.91 5.04
N VAL A 241 -15.59 -18.50 5.53
CA VAL A 241 -16.31 -19.24 6.59
C VAL A 241 -16.64 -20.65 6.13
N ILE A 242 -17.17 -20.81 4.90
CA ILE A 242 -17.44 -22.14 4.31
C ILE A 242 -16.16 -22.98 4.26
N CYS A 243 -15.07 -22.44 3.71
CA CYS A 243 -13.81 -23.17 3.59
C CYS A 243 -13.21 -23.54 4.96
N ILE A 244 -13.37 -22.73 6.01
CA ILE A 244 -12.94 -23.08 7.36
C ILE A 244 -13.76 -24.27 7.89
N SER A 245 -15.08 -24.27 7.69
CA SER A 245 -15.94 -25.38 8.13
C SER A 245 -15.59 -26.71 7.45
N PHE A 246 -15.24 -26.68 6.17
CA PHE A 246 -14.93 -27.90 5.41
C PHE A 246 -13.45 -28.32 5.48
N MET A 247 -12.55 -27.34 5.55
CA MET A 247 -11.12 -27.54 5.31
C MET A 247 -10.24 -27.01 6.45
N GLY A 248 -10.82 -26.60 7.57
CA GLY A 248 -10.08 -26.03 8.70
C GLY A 248 -9.17 -27.02 9.44
N ASN A 249 -9.45 -28.32 9.34
CA ASN A 249 -8.71 -29.39 10.02
C ASN A 249 -7.64 -30.07 9.14
N MET A 250 -7.30 -29.49 7.98
CA MET A 250 -6.27 -30.08 7.11
C MET A 250 -4.86 -29.89 7.66
N CYS A 251 -3.96 -30.77 7.24
CA CYS A 251 -2.57 -30.81 7.66
C CYS A 251 -1.77 -29.62 7.13
N VAL A 252 -1.17 -28.84 8.04
CA VAL A 252 -0.34 -27.67 7.74
C VAL A 252 1.12 -27.93 8.12
N GLN A 253 2.05 -27.42 7.33
CA GLN A 253 3.48 -27.54 7.57
C GLN A 253 3.90 -26.75 8.82
N GLY A 254 4.59 -27.41 9.75
CA GLY A 254 5.16 -26.78 10.95
C GLY A 254 4.19 -26.60 12.12
N ASP A 255 3.01 -27.20 12.08
CA ASP A 255 2.11 -27.25 13.24
C ASP A 255 2.57 -28.36 14.20
N GLU A 256 2.75 -28.05 15.48
CA GLU A 256 3.13 -29.03 16.51
C GLU A 256 1.92 -29.85 17.00
N ILE A 257 0.69 -29.34 16.79
CA ILE A 257 -0.59 -29.95 17.22
C ILE A 257 -1.05 -31.04 16.26
N VAL A 258 -0.15 -31.59 15.46
CA VAL A 258 -0.47 -32.57 14.44
C VAL A 258 -1.06 -33.84 15.08
N GLN A 259 -2.33 -34.12 14.77
CA GLN A 259 -2.90 -35.47 14.86
C GLN A 259 -1.89 -36.42 14.23
N PHE A 260 -1.50 -37.50 14.91
CA PHE A 260 -0.50 -38.49 14.48
C PHE A 260 -0.51 -38.80 12.97
N ARG A 261 -1.68 -38.75 12.32
CA ARG A 261 -1.89 -38.84 10.87
C ARG A 261 -1.11 -37.84 9.99
N CYS A 262 -0.99 -36.55 10.32
CA CYS A 262 -0.30 -35.61 9.42
C CYS A 262 1.22 -35.80 9.42
N LYS A 263 1.80 -36.46 10.43
CA LYS A 263 3.22 -36.77 10.49
C LYS A 263 3.61 -37.92 9.54
N MET A 264 2.63 -38.74 9.15
CA MET A 264 2.78 -39.85 8.22
C MET A 264 2.51 -39.46 6.75
N LEU A 265 2.10 -38.20 6.51
CA LEU A 265 1.81 -37.71 5.17
C LEU A 265 3.09 -37.17 4.52
N ASP A 266 3.26 -37.39 3.20
CA ASP A 266 4.41 -36.86 2.48
C ASP A 266 4.51 -35.34 2.65
N PRO A 267 5.73 -34.79 2.83
CA PRO A 267 5.91 -33.37 3.12
C PRO A 267 5.45 -32.45 1.98
N LYS A 268 5.27 -33.00 0.78
CA LYS A 268 4.75 -32.28 -0.40
C LYS A 268 3.23 -32.10 -0.40
N LEU A 269 2.51 -32.89 0.40
CA LEU A 269 1.05 -32.82 0.57
C LEU A 269 0.65 -31.94 1.77
N LEU A 270 1.63 -31.48 2.57
CA LEU A 270 1.40 -30.52 3.63
C LEU A 270 1.14 -29.14 3.04
N LEU A 271 0.12 -28.46 3.56
CA LEU A 271 -0.17 -27.10 3.13
C LEU A 271 0.78 -26.10 3.79
N PRO A 272 1.26 -25.08 3.06
CA PRO A 272 2.03 -24.01 3.70
C PRO A 272 1.11 -23.23 4.65
N TYR A 273 1.68 -22.74 5.76
CA TYR A 273 0.93 -21.98 6.77
C TYR A 273 0.13 -20.82 6.18
N THR A 274 0.70 -20.13 5.17
CA THR A 274 0.08 -18.99 4.48
C THR A 274 -1.01 -19.35 3.47
N ALA A 275 -1.24 -20.65 3.21
CA ALA A 275 -2.31 -21.14 2.33
C ALA A 275 -3.17 -22.19 3.04
N SER A 276 -3.62 -21.88 4.26
CA SER A 276 -4.48 -22.77 5.06
C SER A 276 -5.83 -22.11 5.37
N PHE A 277 -6.82 -22.94 5.74
CA PHE A 277 -8.17 -22.49 6.13
C PHE A 277 -8.44 -22.67 7.63
N ARG A 278 -7.40 -22.53 8.46
CA ARG A 278 -7.53 -22.74 9.92
C ARG A 278 -8.21 -21.57 10.63
N ASN A 279 -7.86 -20.36 10.22
CA ASN A 279 -8.36 -19.10 10.79
C ASN A 279 -8.84 -18.19 9.67
N ILE A 280 -9.81 -17.32 9.97
CA ILE A 280 -10.38 -16.39 9.00
C ILE A 280 -9.31 -15.50 8.36
N GLY A 281 -8.35 -14.95 9.12
CA GLY A 281 -7.30 -14.09 8.56
C GLY A 281 -6.43 -14.80 7.51
N VAL A 282 -6.04 -16.05 7.77
CA VAL A 282 -5.25 -16.85 6.82
C VAL A 282 -6.12 -17.31 5.65
N ALA A 283 -7.39 -17.64 5.89
CA ALA A 283 -8.35 -17.95 4.83
C ALA A 283 -8.50 -16.78 3.84
N PHE A 284 -8.51 -15.53 4.32
CA PHE A 284 -8.50 -14.35 3.45
C PHE A 284 -7.23 -14.26 2.60
N LEU A 285 -6.06 -14.53 3.17
CA LEU A 285 -4.79 -14.56 2.40
C LEU A 285 -4.80 -15.68 1.36
N THR A 286 -5.30 -16.86 1.72
CA THR A 286 -5.46 -18.01 0.82
C THR A 286 -6.41 -17.69 -0.33
N LEU A 287 -7.58 -17.12 -0.04
CA LEU A 287 -8.56 -16.71 -1.07
C LEU A 287 -8.01 -15.60 -1.97
N PHE A 288 -7.29 -14.64 -1.41
CA PHE A 288 -6.62 -13.60 -2.19
C PHE A 288 -5.57 -14.20 -3.13
N ARG A 289 -4.79 -15.18 -2.66
CA ARG A 289 -3.80 -15.90 -3.47
C ARG A 289 -4.46 -16.66 -4.62
N LEU A 290 -5.55 -17.39 -4.33
CA LEU A 290 -6.34 -18.11 -5.34
C LEU A 290 -6.96 -17.14 -6.36
N ALA A 291 -7.54 -16.03 -5.91
CA ALA A 291 -8.14 -15.01 -6.78
C ALA A 291 -7.10 -14.29 -7.65
N SER A 292 -5.87 -14.15 -7.16
CA SER A 292 -4.73 -13.60 -7.92
C SER A 292 -4.16 -14.59 -8.94
N GLY A 293 -4.60 -15.86 -8.91
CA GLY A 293 -4.08 -16.92 -9.77
C GLY A 293 -2.67 -17.41 -9.39
N ASP A 294 -2.15 -17.05 -8.22
CA ASP A 294 -0.83 -17.52 -7.79
C ASP A 294 -0.93 -18.97 -7.30
N SER A 295 -0.31 -19.89 -8.04
CA SER A 295 -0.16 -21.29 -7.65
C SER A 295 -1.48 -21.99 -7.29
N TRP A 296 -2.60 -21.51 -7.87
CA TRP A 296 -3.94 -21.97 -7.52
C TRP A 296 -4.16 -23.45 -7.88
N SER A 297 -3.64 -23.88 -9.02
CA SER A 297 -3.78 -25.26 -9.51
C SER A 297 -3.06 -26.27 -8.60
N SER A 298 -1.83 -25.95 -8.17
CA SER A 298 -1.11 -26.79 -7.20
C SER A 298 -1.83 -26.84 -5.86
N LEU A 299 -2.35 -25.71 -5.38
CA LEU A 299 -3.07 -25.66 -4.10
C LEU A 299 -4.36 -26.47 -4.16
N LEU A 300 -5.19 -26.32 -5.20
CA LEU A 300 -6.41 -27.11 -5.39
C LEU A 300 -6.14 -28.60 -5.51
N THR A 301 -5.03 -28.99 -6.13
CA THR A 301 -4.64 -30.40 -6.20
C THR A 301 -4.31 -30.94 -4.80
N VAL A 302 -3.56 -30.19 -4.01
CA VAL A 302 -3.25 -30.56 -2.62
C VAL A 302 -4.51 -30.59 -1.75
N TYR A 303 -5.42 -29.62 -1.90
CA TYR A 303 -6.73 -29.63 -1.21
C TYR A 303 -7.56 -30.86 -1.59
N GLY A 304 -7.63 -31.19 -2.89
CA GLY A 304 -8.36 -32.35 -3.40
C GLY A 304 -7.82 -33.66 -2.83
N ILE A 305 -6.51 -33.88 -2.91
CA ILE A 305 -5.86 -35.10 -2.41
C ILE A 305 -5.97 -35.18 -0.89
N SER A 306 -5.66 -34.09 -0.17
CA SER A 306 -5.72 -34.05 1.29
C SER A 306 -7.14 -34.27 1.83
N SER A 307 -8.18 -33.81 1.12
CA SER A 307 -9.57 -34.05 1.51
C SER A 307 -10.00 -35.50 1.34
N ALA A 308 -9.52 -36.19 0.30
CA ALA A 308 -9.80 -37.61 0.09
C ALA A 308 -9.14 -38.51 1.15
N LEU A 309 -7.97 -38.11 1.66
CA LEU A 309 -7.25 -38.81 2.74
C LEU A 309 -7.88 -38.58 4.13
N HIS A 310 -8.80 -37.62 4.26
CA HIS A 310 -9.45 -37.27 5.52
C HIS A 310 -10.97 -37.37 5.37
N PRO A 311 -11.56 -38.59 5.33
CA PRO A 311 -13.01 -38.73 5.25
C PRO A 311 -13.66 -38.03 6.44
N ARG A 312 -14.78 -37.34 6.18
CA ARG A 312 -15.59 -36.64 7.19
C ARG A 312 -15.76 -37.54 8.41
N GLN A 313 -15.38 -37.04 9.58
CA GLN A 313 -16.01 -37.51 10.81
C GLN A 313 -17.44 -36.95 10.78
N GLU A 314 -18.35 -37.71 10.18
CA GLU A 314 -19.78 -37.53 10.40
C GLU A 314 -20.03 -37.81 11.89
N GLY A 315 -20.44 -36.76 12.60
CA GLY A 315 -20.94 -36.81 13.97
C GLY A 315 -22.23 -36.01 14.02
#